data_AF-A0A5B7X119-F1
#
_entry.id   AF-A0A5B7X119-F1
#
_cell.length_a   1.000
_cell.length_b   1.000
_cell.length_c   1.000
_cell.angle_alpha   90.00
_cell.angle_beta   90.00
_cell.angle_gamma   90.00
#
_symmetry.space_group_name_H-M   'P 1'
#
loop_
_entity.id
_entity.type
_entity.pdbx_description
1 polymer ?
#
loop_
_entity_poly.entity_id
_entity_poly.type
_entity_poly.pdbx_seq_one_letter_code
_entity_poly.pdbx_strand_id
1 'polypeptide(L)'
;MDKYLYTCDYCAKTYVPKRRYKQRFCSNSCRVNSHKRKNKLSPAKPDAGLKAPTEKPHKEGISMAGIGNATIANIVTEVGKSLLIKEEDKPVTKAEFQRLADKLGQRYILIKNMDARADGAPAYFDTTLQEIVHLKFLPPWK
;
A
#
# COMPACT_ATOMS: atom_id res chain seq x y z
N MET A 1 -25.89 -19.85 35.59
CA MET A 1 -26.34 -19.65 34.20
C MET A 1 -25.10 -19.56 33.32
N ASP A 2 -24.81 -20.61 32.56
CA ASP A 2 -23.63 -20.64 31.68
C ASP A 2 -23.79 -19.62 30.54
N LYS A 3 -22.93 -18.60 30.56
CA LYS A 3 -22.84 -17.61 29.48
C LYS A 3 -21.98 -18.21 28.39
N TYR A 4 -22.59 -18.96 27.48
CA TYR A 4 -21.90 -19.42 26.28
C TYR A 4 -21.50 -18.19 25.45
N LEU A 5 -20.19 -17.95 25.34
CA LEU A 5 -19.64 -16.87 24.53
C LEU A 5 -19.30 -17.42 23.16
N TYR A 6 -19.84 -16.76 22.12
CA TYR A 6 -19.58 -17.09 20.73
C TYR A 6 -18.76 -15.95 20.11
N THR A 7 -17.93 -16.27 19.13
CA THR A 7 -17.17 -15.27 18.37
C THR A 7 -17.92 -14.89 17.11
N CYS A 8 -18.03 -13.60 16.82
CA CYS A 8 -18.70 -13.09 15.62
C CYS A 8 -17.82 -13.24 14.37
N ASP A 9 -18.33 -13.89 13.33
CA ASP A 9 -17.59 -14.13 12.07
C ASP A 9 -17.24 -12.86 11.28
N TYR A 10 -17.78 -11.70 11.67
CA TYR A 10 -17.51 -10.43 10.99
C TYR A 10 -16.56 -9.51 11.76
N CYS A 11 -16.81 -9.30 13.06
CA CYS A 11 -16.07 -8.35 13.88
C CYS A 11 -15.16 -9.01 14.93
N ALA A 12 -15.12 -10.34 14.99
CA ALA A 12 -14.34 -11.13 15.93
C ALA A 12 -14.60 -10.86 17.43
N LYS A 13 -15.64 -10.09 17.76
CA LYS A 13 -16.04 -9.83 19.15
C LYS A 13 -16.78 -11.02 19.74
N THR A 14 -16.55 -11.28 21.02
CA THR A 14 -17.31 -12.26 21.81
C THR A 14 -18.69 -11.70 22.15
N TYR A 15 -19.73 -12.52 22.01
CA TYR A 15 -21.11 -12.14 22.33
C TYR A 15 -21.91 -13.31 22.89
N VAL A 16 -22.97 -12.99 23.63
CA VAL A 16 -23.94 -13.98 24.10
C VAL A 16 -25.00 -14.18 23.00
N PRO A 17 -25.14 -15.38 22.41
CA PRO A 17 -26.10 -15.60 21.34
C PRO A 17 -27.54 -15.60 21.88
N LYS A 18 -28.46 -15.00 21.14
CA LYS A 18 -29.91 -15.10 21.42
C LYS A 18 -30.43 -16.49 21.08
N ARG A 19 -29.84 -17.15 20.05
CA ARG A 19 -30.17 -18.52 19.63
C ARG A 19 -28.89 -19.35 19.55
N ARG A 20 -28.72 -20.28 20.49
CA ARG A 20 -27.55 -21.18 20.57
C ARG A 20 -27.38 -21.99 19.28
N TYR A 21 -26.13 -22.29 18.91
CA TYR A 21 -25.70 -23.08 17.74
C TYR A 21 -26.10 -22.56 16.34
N LYS A 22 -27.03 -21.61 16.23
CA LYS A 22 -27.52 -21.08 14.96
C LYS A 22 -26.99 -19.68 14.66
N GLN A 23 -26.75 -18.87 15.68
CA GLN A 23 -26.34 -17.48 15.51
C GLN A 23 -24.82 -17.39 15.30
N ARG A 24 -24.39 -16.83 14.16
CA ARG A 24 -22.97 -16.61 13.77
C ARG A 24 -22.50 -15.16 13.96
N PHE A 25 -23.43 -14.23 14.06
CA PHE A 25 -23.15 -12.79 14.10
C PHE A 25 -23.71 -12.14 15.36
N CYS A 26 -22.96 -11.19 15.93
CA CYS A 26 -23.39 -10.46 17.13
C CYS A 26 -24.54 -9.47 16.86
N SER A 27 -24.72 -9.01 15.61
CA SER A 27 -25.78 -8.06 15.24
C SER A 27 -26.22 -8.21 13.77
N ASN A 28 -27.39 -7.65 13.43
CA ASN A 28 -27.88 -7.59 12.05
C ASN A 28 -26.91 -6.85 11.13
N SER A 29 -26.27 -5.79 11.62
CA SER A 29 -25.26 -5.03 10.86
C SER A 29 -24.07 -5.91 10.48
N CYS A 30 -23.57 -6.73 11.42
CA CYS A 30 -22.48 -7.68 11.16
C CYS A 30 -22.88 -8.74 10.13
N ARG A 31 -24.11 -9.25 10.21
CA ARG A 31 -24.66 -10.21 9.24
C ARG A 31 -24.69 -9.61 7.83
N VAL A 32 -25.29 -8.43 7.67
CA VAL A 32 -25.45 -7.76 6.36
C VAL A 32 -24.09 -7.42 5.75
N ASN A 33 -23.16 -6.87 6.54
CA ASN A 33 -21.84 -6.49 6.03
C ASN A 33 -20.97 -7.70 5.67
N SER A 34 -21.11 -8.83 6.38
CA SER A 34 -20.45 -10.09 6.00
C SER A 34 -20.92 -10.58 4.63
N HIS A 35 -22.23 -10.57 4.36
CA HIS A 35 -22.78 -10.94 3.05
C HIS A 35 -22.33 -9.97 1.94
N LYS A 36 -22.33 -8.66 2.20
CA LYS A 36 -21.81 -7.66 1.25
C LYS A 36 -20.34 -7.89 0.91
N ARG A 37 -19.50 -8.27 1.88
CA ARG A 37 -18.10 -8.63 1.62
C ARG A 37 -17.98 -9.85 0.72
N LYS A 38 -18.76 -10.91 0.98
CA LYS A 38 -18.75 -12.14 0.17
C LYS A 38 -19.21 -11.90 -1.27
N ASN A 39 -20.22 -11.06 -1.48
CA ASN A 39 -20.73 -10.75 -2.82
C ASN A 39 -19.79 -9.86 -3.64
N LYS A 40 -18.90 -9.09 -3.00
CA LYS A 40 -17.81 -8.38 -3.70
C LYS A 40 -16.67 -9.31 -4.13
N LEU A 41 -16.63 -10.54 -3.63
CA LEU A 41 -15.52 -11.49 -3.77
C LEU A 41 -15.83 -12.69 -4.69
N SER A 42 -16.95 -12.73 -5.43
CA SER A 42 -17.14 -13.80 -6.44
C SER A 42 -18.11 -13.46 -7.59
N PRO A 43 -17.85 -13.91 -8.85
CA PRO A 43 -16.73 -14.75 -9.29
C PRO A 43 -15.77 -14.02 -10.25
N ALA A 44 -14.51 -13.86 -9.83
CA ALA A 44 -13.42 -14.09 -10.77
C ALA A 44 -13.40 -15.61 -11.04
N LYS A 45 -13.51 -16.00 -12.31
CA LYS A 45 -13.33 -17.38 -12.77
C LYS A 45 -11.88 -17.84 -12.50
N PRO A 46 -11.64 -19.16 -12.38
CA PRO A 46 -10.46 -19.71 -11.75
C PRO A 46 -9.19 -19.51 -12.58
N ASP A 47 -8.08 -19.55 -11.85
CA ASP A 47 -6.68 -19.36 -12.24
C ASP A 47 -6.33 -19.91 -13.63
N ALA A 48 -5.99 -18.99 -14.55
CA ALA A 48 -5.12 -19.30 -15.68
C ALA A 48 -3.76 -18.66 -15.39
N GLY A 49 -2.77 -19.53 -15.23
CA GLY A 49 -1.47 -19.21 -14.66
C GLY A 49 -0.68 -18.12 -15.39
N LEU A 50 0.30 -17.62 -14.64
CA LEU A 50 1.45 -16.85 -15.11
C LEU A 50 1.90 -17.34 -16.50
N LYS A 51 1.69 -16.53 -17.53
CA LYS A 51 2.51 -16.57 -18.75
C LYS A 51 3.07 -15.17 -19.00
N ALA A 52 4.39 -15.15 -19.11
CA ALA A 52 5.23 -14.00 -19.41
C ALA A 52 4.79 -13.30 -20.71
N PRO A 53 5.11 -12.00 -20.88
CA PRO A 53 4.65 -11.23 -22.03
C PRO A 53 5.46 -11.61 -23.27
N THR A 54 4.79 -12.09 -24.32
CA THR A 54 5.35 -12.18 -25.67
C THR A 54 4.57 -11.27 -26.62
N GLU A 55 5.37 -10.43 -27.27
CA GLU A 55 5.14 -9.42 -28.30
C GLU A 55 4.07 -9.72 -29.37
N LYS A 56 3.24 -8.72 -29.69
CA LYS A 56 3.09 -8.01 -31.00
C LYS A 56 1.72 -7.28 -31.06
N PRO A 57 1.63 -6.06 -31.63
CA PRO A 57 0.35 -5.36 -31.77
C PRO A 57 -0.31 -5.74 -33.09
N HIS A 58 -1.46 -6.42 -33.05
CA HIS A 58 -2.33 -6.56 -34.22
C HIS A 58 -3.57 -5.68 -34.03
N LYS A 59 -3.76 -4.73 -34.95
CA LYS A 59 -5.00 -3.97 -35.09
C LYS A 59 -6.01 -4.89 -35.77
N GLU A 60 -7.03 -5.32 -35.05
CA GLU A 60 -8.21 -5.96 -35.63
C GLU A 60 -9.49 -5.34 -35.06
N GLY A 61 -10.48 -5.23 -35.94
CA GLY A 61 -11.57 -4.26 -35.87
C GLY A 61 -12.58 -4.51 -34.77
N ILE A 62 -13.18 -3.42 -34.30
CA ILE A 62 -14.30 -3.45 -33.37
C ILE A 62 -15.54 -3.85 -34.16
N SER A 63 -15.84 -5.15 -34.16
CA SER A 63 -17.12 -5.70 -34.60
C SER A 63 -18.19 -5.34 -33.57
N MET A 64 -19.10 -4.44 -33.95
CA MET A 64 -20.38 -4.20 -33.26
C MET A 64 -21.33 -5.38 -33.51
N ALA A 65 -21.17 -6.45 -32.75
CA ALA A 65 -22.22 -7.46 -32.61
C ALA A 65 -22.12 -8.09 -31.23
N GLY A 66 -22.83 -7.49 -30.27
CA GLY A 66 -23.25 -8.07 -28.99
C GLY A 66 -22.18 -8.81 -28.17
N ILE A 67 -21.80 -8.21 -27.03
CA ILE A 67 -20.91 -8.75 -25.97
C ILE A 67 -19.43 -8.37 -26.20
N GLY A 68 -18.84 -7.65 -25.22
CA GLY A 68 -17.43 -7.88 -24.89
C GLY A 68 -16.45 -6.71 -24.77
N ASN A 69 -16.86 -5.44 -24.70
CA ASN A 69 -15.93 -4.37 -24.31
C ASN A 69 -15.83 -4.22 -22.79
N ALA A 70 -15.07 -5.09 -22.12
CA ALA A 70 -14.76 -4.95 -20.68
C ALA A 70 -13.30 -4.57 -20.40
N THR A 71 -12.50 -4.25 -21.42
CA THR A 71 -11.06 -3.97 -21.25
C THR A 71 -10.75 -2.51 -20.87
N ILE A 72 -11.76 -1.64 -20.74
CA ILE A 72 -11.54 -0.19 -20.46
C ILE A 72 -11.74 0.16 -18.97
N ALA A 73 -12.45 -0.67 -18.20
CA ALA A 73 -12.90 -0.27 -16.85
C ALA A 73 -11.79 -0.17 -15.79
N ASN A 74 -10.77 -1.03 -15.84
CA ASN A 74 -9.73 -1.02 -14.80
C ASN A 74 -8.83 0.22 -14.87
N ILE A 75 -8.46 0.67 -16.08
CA ILE A 75 -7.67 1.88 -16.28
C ILE A 75 -8.43 3.11 -15.76
N VAL A 76 -9.73 3.21 -16.02
CA VAL A 76 -10.54 4.36 -15.57
C VAL A 76 -10.71 4.37 -14.05
N THR A 77 -10.84 3.22 -13.39
CA THR A 77 -11.05 3.20 -11.93
C THR A 77 -9.80 3.51 -11.12
N GLU A 78 -8.61 3.17 -11.61
CA GLU A 78 -7.34 3.54 -10.95
C GLU A 78 -6.99 5.01 -11.18
N VAL A 79 -7.21 5.52 -12.40
CA VAL A 79 -7.03 6.96 -12.72
C VAL A 79 -8.07 7.83 -12.02
N GLY A 80 -9.32 7.38 -11.91
CA GLY A 80 -10.38 8.15 -11.24
C GLY A 80 -10.21 8.21 -9.72
N LYS A 81 -9.69 7.16 -9.10
CA LYS A 81 -9.43 7.15 -7.65
C LYS A 81 -8.22 8.01 -7.28
N SER A 82 -7.15 8.01 -8.08
CA SER A 82 -5.95 8.83 -7.80
C SER A 82 -6.21 10.34 -7.84
N LEU A 83 -7.26 10.79 -8.55
CA LEU A 83 -7.72 12.17 -8.57
C LEU A 83 -8.59 12.58 -7.36
N LEU A 84 -9.22 11.61 -6.69
CA LEU A 84 -10.13 11.84 -5.55
C LEU A 84 -9.48 11.57 -4.19
N ILE A 85 -8.29 10.96 -4.20
CA ILE A 85 -7.49 10.71 -3.00
C ILE A 85 -6.68 11.98 -2.70
N LYS A 86 -6.81 12.48 -1.46
CA LYS A 86 -5.99 13.60 -0.97
C LYS A 86 -4.51 13.24 -1.10
N GLU A 87 -3.67 14.23 -1.36
CA GLU A 87 -2.25 14.01 -1.63
C GLU A 87 -1.52 13.23 -0.53
N GLU A 88 -1.94 13.44 0.73
CA GLU A 88 -1.46 12.72 1.93
C GLU A 88 -1.84 11.23 1.95
N ASP A 89 -2.97 10.87 1.34
CA ASP A 89 -3.51 9.50 1.33
C ASP A 89 -3.11 8.74 0.06
N LYS A 90 -2.34 9.37 -0.85
CA LYS A 90 -1.88 8.73 -2.09
C LYS A 90 -0.84 7.67 -1.74
N PRO A 91 -0.93 6.45 -2.34
CA PRO A 91 0.12 5.46 -2.18
C PRO A 91 1.42 6.00 -2.75
N VAL A 92 2.49 5.93 -1.97
CA VAL A 92 3.83 6.38 -2.36
C VAL A 92 4.26 5.62 -3.63
N THR A 93 4.62 6.37 -4.66
CA THR A 93 5.14 5.76 -5.90
C THR A 93 6.54 5.19 -5.65
N LYS A 94 6.93 4.16 -6.41
CA LYS A 94 8.30 3.60 -6.31
C LYS A 94 9.38 4.67 -6.51
N ALA A 95 9.14 5.62 -7.40
CA ALA A 95 10.04 6.73 -7.67
C ALA A 95 10.16 7.69 -6.47
N GLU A 96 9.05 7.99 -5.78
CA GLU A 96 9.08 8.80 -4.55
C GLU A 96 9.79 8.06 -3.42
N PHE A 97 9.55 6.76 -3.26
CA PHE A 97 10.26 5.94 -2.28
C PHE A 97 11.77 5.92 -2.55
N GLN A 98 12.19 5.75 -3.81
CA GLN A 98 13.59 5.81 -4.20
C GLN A 98 14.20 7.18 -3.88
N ARG A 99 13.52 8.27 -4.22
CA ARG A 99 13.99 9.63 -3.87
C ARG A 99 14.12 9.85 -2.36
N LEU A 100 13.22 9.27 -1.57
CA LEU A 100 13.30 9.33 -0.11
C LEU A 100 14.45 8.47 0.42
N ALA A 101 14.63 7.26 -0.12
CA ALA A 101 15.73 6.37 0.24
C ALA A 101 17.08 7.00 -0.10
N ASP A 102 17.22 7.65 -1.26
CA ASP A 102 18.45 8.34 -1.67
C ASP A 102 18.79 9.53 -0.74
N LYS A 103 17.77 10.22 -0.23
CA LYS A 103 17.96 11.32 0.73
C LYS A 103 18.31 10.83 2.13
N LEU A 104 17.67 9.75 2.58
CA LEU A 104 17.88 9.19 3.92
C LEU A 104 19.14 8.31 4.00
N GLY A 105 19.61 7.78 2.87
CA GLY A 105 20.80 6.92 2.79
C GLY A 105 22.13 7.64 2.91
N GLN A 106 22.14 8.98 3.03
CA GLN A 106 23.37 9.76 3.21
C GLN A 106 23.86 9.63 4.65
N ARG A 107 25.09 9.12 4.88
CA ARG A 107 25.63 9.03 6.26
C ARG A 107 26.09 10.38 6.79
N TYR A 108 26.49 11.33 5.94
CA TYR A 108 27.11 12.60 6.36
C TYR A 108 26.13 13.71 6.05
N ILE A 109 25.47 14.23 7.08
CA ILE A 109 24.48 15.30 6.97
C ILE A 109 25.13 16.62 7.37
N LEU A 110 25.13 17.61 6.46
CA LEU A 110 25.74 18.91 6.72
C LEU A 110 25.00 19.67 7.84
N ILE A 111 25.74 20.14 8.85
CA ILE A 111 25.22 20.95 9.94
C ILE A 111 25.50 22.42 9.62
N LYS A 112 24.46 23.17 9.27
CA LYS A 112 24.60 24.60 8.89
C LYS A 112 24.71 25.56 10.08
N ASN A 113 24.29 25.11 11.26
CA ASN A 113 24.25 25.93 12.48
C ASN A 113 25.45 25.66 13.40
N MET A 114 26.57 25.24 12.84
CA MET A 114 27.80 25.03 13.60
C MET A 114 28.98 25.58 12.83
N ASP A 115 29.90 26.22 13.55
CA ASP A 115 31.08 26.80 12.95
C ASP A 115 31.99 25.73 12.33
N ALA A 116 32.67 26.12 11.25
CA ALA A 116 33.70 25.28 10.67
C ALA A 116 34.88 25.14 11.65
N ARG A 117 35.59 24.01 11.56
CA ARG A 117 36.86 23.83 12.29
C ARG A 117 37.86 24.90 11.83
N ALA A 118 38.89 25.18 12.63
CA ALA A 118 39.96 26.14 12.32
C ALA A 118 40.54 26.03 10.90
N ASP A 119 40.57 24.82 10.31
CA ASP A 119 41.07 24.58 8.95
C ASP A 119 40.04 24.85 7.82
N GLY A 120 38.88 25.42 8.15
CA GLY A 120 37.76 25.68 7.23
C GLY A 120 36.92 24.45 6.88
N ALA A 121 37.13 23.31 7.55
CA ALA A 121 36.38 22.09 7.29
C ALA A 121 34.94 22.23 7.85
N PRO A 122 33.88 22.07 7.02
CA PRO A 122 32.51 22.14 7.49
C PRO A 122 32.15 20.93 8.36
N ALA A 123 31.16 21.14 9.22
CA ALA A 123 30.66 20.12 10.13
C ALA A 123 29.58 19.23 9.49
N TYR A 124 29.71 17.93 9.69
CA TYR A 124 28.74 16.92 9.30
C TYR A 124 28.36 16.06 10.51
N PHE A 125 27.11 15.61 10.54
CA PHE A 125 26.66 14.54 11.42
C PHE A 125 26.86 13.20 10.71
N ASP A 126 27.65 12.29 11.30
CA ASP A 126 27.79 10.90 10.84
C ASP A 126 26.63 10.08 11.42
N THR A 127 25.69 9.65 10.59
CA THR A 127 24.50 8.88 11.03
C THR A 127 24.82 7.45 11.46
N THR A 128 25.98 6.89 11.08
CA THR A 128 26.41 5.55 11.51
C THR A 128 27.09 5.58 12.85
N LEU A 129 28.03 6.52 13.04
CA LEU A 129 28.76 6.67 14.31
C LEU A 129 27.99 7.53 15.33
N GLN A 130 26.97 8.26 14.88
CA GLN A 130 26.19 9.21 15.68
C GLN A 130 27.04 10.33 16.29
N GLU A 131 28.09 10.74 15.58
CA GLU A 131 29.06 11.73 16.03
C GLU A 131 29.16 12.90 15.05
N ILE A 132 29.68 14.03 15.53
CA ILE A 132 29.93 15.21 14.70
C ILE A 132 31.36 15.16 14.19
N VAL A 133 31.51 15.10 12.87
CA VAL A 133 32.80 15.03 12.17
C VAL A 133 32.99 16.27 11.30
N HIS A 134 34.24 16.73 11.16
CA HIS A 134 34.58 17.83 10.28
C HIS A 134 35.38 17.30 9.10
N LEU A 135 34.83 17.42 7.88
CA LEU A 135 35.38 16.79 6.68
C LEU A 135 35.56 17.85 5.58
N LYS A 136 36.77 17.94 5.01
CA LYS A 136 37.01 18.76 3.81
C LYS A 136 36.51 18.09 2.54
N PHE A 137 36.53 16.76 2.51
CA PHE A 137 36.07 15.95 1.40
C PHE A 137 35.21 14.81 1.95
N LEU A 138 34.05 14.56 1.32
CA LEU A 138 33.19 13.46 1.68
C LEU A 138 33.74 12.17 1.07
N PRO A 139 34.10 11.16 1.88
CA PRO A 139 34.56 9.90 1.34
C PRO A 139 33.42 9.25 0.54
N PRO A 140 33.74 8.52 -0.55
CA PRO A 140 32.72 7.84 -1.34
C PRO A 140 31.98 6.82 -0.47
N TRP A 141 30.66 6.90 -0.51
CA TRP A 141 29.72 5.96 0.07
C TRP A 141 29.97 4.55 -0.52
N LYS A 142 30.20 3.54 0.32
CA LYS A 142 30.13 2.12 -0.06
C LYS A 142 28.87 1.50 0.52
#